data_AF-A0A8H9I698-F1
#
_entry.id   AF-A0A8H9I698-F1
#
_cell.length_a   1.000
_cell.length_b   1.000
_cell.length_c   1.000
_cell.angle_alpha   90.00
_cell.angle_beta   90.00
_cell.angle_gamma   90.00
#
_symmetry.space_group_name_H-M   'P 1'
#
loop_
_entity.id
_entity.type
_entity.pdbx_description
1 polymer ?
#
loop_
_entity_poly.entity_id
_entity_poly.type
_entity_poly.pdbx_seq_one_letter_code
_entity_poly.pdbx_strand_id
1 'polypeptide(L)' 'MHFFGTATLSFTDGIKVRDGDRFEIKIKEFGRALRNPLRVEADAPAINIKSL' A
#
# COMPACT_ATOMS: atom_id res chain seq x y z
N MET A 1 -3.65 -15.37 -8.41
CA MET A 1 -3.92 -14.35 -7.38
C MET A 1 -5.18 -13.60 -7.76
N HIS A 2 -6.17 -13.56 -6.89
CA HIS A 2 -7.36 -12.71 -7.03
C HIS A 2 -7.40 -11.86 -5.77
N PHE A 3 -7.08 -10.58 -5.90
CA PHE A 3 -7.14 -9.61 -4.81
C PHE A 3 -8.17 -8.53 -5.15
N PHE A 4 -8.73 -7.99 -4.07
CA PHE A 4 -10.07 -7.42 -3.92
C PHE A 4 -10.47 -6.27 -4.87
N GLY A 5 -11.73 -6.29 -5.31
CA GLY A 5 -12.41 -5.19 -5.99
C GLY A 5 -12.59 -5.45 -7.48
N THR A 6 -13.81 -5.81 -7.88
CA THR A 6 -14.21 -6.11 -9.27
C THR A 6 -14.16 -4.85 -10.14
N ALA A 7 -12.99 -4.46 -10.63
CA ALA A 7 -12.88 -3.59 -11.78
C ALA A 7 -12.77 -4.48 -13.02
N THR A 8 -13.71 -4.34 -13.94
CA THR A 8 -13.86 -5.10 -15.19
C THR A 8 -12.62 -4.99 -16.12
N LEU A 9 -11.59 -4.22 -15.75
CA LEU A 9 -10.36 -3.92 -16.50
C LEU A 9 -9.09 -3.97 -15.61
N SER A 10 -9.00 -4.87 -14.63
CA SER A 10 -7.78 -5.01 -13.82
C SER A 10 -6.59 -5.53 -14.65
N PHE A 11 -5.79 -4.63 -15.21
CA PHE A 11 -4.48 -4.94 -15.83
C PHE A 11 -3.37 -4.47 -14.88
N THR A 12 -2.70 -5.41 -14.23
CA THR A 12 -1.60 -5.13 -13.28
C THR A 12 -0.32 -5.88 -13.63
N ASP A 13 -0.29 -6.57 -14.77
CA ASP A 13 0.92 -7.27 -15.21
C ASP A 13 2.07 -6.28 -15.44
N GLY A 14 3.25 -6.59 -14.89
CA GLY A 14 4.42 -5.71 -14.92
C GLY A 14 4.41 -4.51 -13.95
N ILE A 15 3.30 -4.20 -13.28
CA ILE A 15 3.25 -3.11 -12.30
C ILE A 15 3.79 -3.61 -10.95
N LYS A 16 4.92 -3.06 -10.52
CA LYS A 16 5.52 -3.31 -9.21
C LYS A 16 5.74 -2.01 -8.47
N VAL A 17 5.28 -1.97 -7.23
CA VAL A 17 5.54 -0.86 -6.31
C VAL A 17 7.00 -0.90 -5.86
N ARG A 18 7.58 0.28 -5.65
CA ARG A 18 8.98 0.48 -5.26
C ARG A 18 9.07 1.36 -4.02
N ASP A 19 10.14 1.19 -3.27
CA ASP A 19 10.43 2.08 -2.15
C ASP A 19 10.48 3.54 -2.64
N GLY A 20 9.83 4.42 -1.89
CA GLY A 20 9.67 5.83 -2.24
C GLY A 20 8.50 6.17 -3.17
N ASP A 21 7.82 5.18 -3.76
CA ASP A 21 6.60 5.44 -4.55
C ASP A 21 5.57 6.20 -3.72
N ARG A 22 4.83 7.14 -4.32
CA ARG A 22 3.81 7.91 -3.60
C ARG A 22 2.41 7.48 -4.03
N PHE A 23 1.63 6.98 -3.08
CA PHE A 23 0.20 6.83 -3.25
C PHE A 23 -0.50 8.15 -2.96
N GLU A 24 -1.25 8.66 -3.92
CA GLU A 24 -2.05 9.88 -3.78
C GLU A 24 -3.54 9.57 -3.93
N ILE A 25 -4.34 10.00 -2.96
CA ILE A 25 -5.80 9.94 -3.02
C ILE A 25 -6.33 11.36 -2.89
N LYS A 26 -7.15 11.78 -3.85
CA LYS A 26 -7.71 13.12 -3.90
C LYS A 26 -9.21 13.06 -4.16
N ILE A 27 -9.96 13.60 -3.21
CA ILE A 27 -11.39 13.94 -3.35
C ILE A 27 -11.61 15.32 -2.73
N LYS A 28 -12.74 15.96 -3.06
CA LYS A 28 -13.02 17.34 -2.67
C LYS A 28 -13.08 17.51 -1.15
N GLU A 29 -13.57 16.49 -0.47
CA GLU A 29 -13.86 16.42 0.96
C GLU A 29 -12.59 16.35 1.82
N PHE A 30 -11.46 15.86 1.28
CA PHE A 30 -10.19 15.77 2.02
C PHE A 30 -9.44 17.11 2.12
N GLY A 31 -9.86 18.12 1.35
CA GLY A 31 -9.12 19.38 1.22
C GLY A 31 -7.79 19.17 0.49
N ARG A 32 -6.74 18.75 1.22
CA ARG A 32 -5.44 18.39 0.64
C ARG A 32 -5.44 16.92 0.22
N ALA A 33 -4.77 16.62 -0.88
CA ALA A 33 -4.59 15.24 -1.32
C ALA A 33 -3.82 14.44 -0.25
N LEU A 34 -4.35 13.26 0.09
CA LEU A 34 -3.68 12.32 0.99
C LEU A 34 -2.53 11.69 0.22
N ARG A 35 -1.32 11.79 0.77
CA ARG A 35 -0.09 11.34 0.12
C ARG A 35 0.69 10.46 1.08
N ASN A 36 0.83 9.20 0.74
CA ASN A 36 1.60 8.23 1.52
C ASN A 36 2.80 7.73 0.71
N PRO A 37 4.03 8.15 1.02
CA PRO A 37 5.22 7.53 0.45
C PRO A 37 5.34 6.10 0.98
N LEU A 38 5.49 5.14 0.06
CA LEU A 38 5.74 3.76 0.38
C LEU A 38 7.14 3.63 0.95
N ARG A 39 7.25 2.99 2.11
CA ARG A 39 8.50 2.46 2.63
C ARG A 39 8.43 0.95 2.60
N VAL A 40 9.42 0.32 1.99
CA VAL A 40 9.61 -1.13 2.03
C VAL A 40 10.63 -1.43 3.10
N GLU A 41 10.18 -2.04 4.19
CA GLU A 41 11.06 -2.48 5.28
C GLU A 41 11.41 -3.96 5.10
N ALA A 42 12.63 -4.34 5.48
CA ALA A 42 13.01 -5.75 5.54
C ALA A 42 12.22 -6.47 6.62
N ASP A 43 11.99 -7.78 6.44
CA ASP A 43 11.31 -8.58 7.45
C ASP A 43 12.00 -8.42 8.81
N ALA A 44 11.27 -7.85 9.77
CA ALA A 44 11.74 -7.75 11.13
C ALA A 44 11.69 -9.14 11.78
N PRO A 45 12.66 -9.49 12.64
CA PRO A 45 12.61 -10.74 13.37
C PRO A 45 11.32 -10.81 14.20
N ALA A 46 10.72 -12.00 14.27
CA ALA A 46 9.48 -12.22 14.99
C ALA A 46 9.61 -11.75 16.45
N ILE A 47 8.75 -10.82 16.86
CA ILE A 47 8.72 -10.32 18.23
C ILE A 47 7.99 -11.34 19.11
N ASN A 48 8.72 -11.98 20.02
CA ASN A 48 8.15 -12.91 20.98
C ASN A 48 7.59 -12.13 22.18
N ILE A 49 6.26 -12.06 22.29
CA ILE A 49 5.58 -11.41 23.42
C ILE A 49 5.42 -12.45 24.54
N LYS A 50 6.03 -12.21 25.70
CA LYS A 50 5.74 -12.97 26.92
C LYS A 50 4.62 -12.28 27.69
N SER A 51 3.55 -13.01 27.99
CA SER A 51 2.55 -12.56 28.97
C SER A 51 3.18 -12.55 30.36
N LEU A 52 2.84 -11.51 31.13
CA LEU A 52 3.08 -11.43 32.57
C LEU A 52 2.19 -12.43 33.32
#